data_AF-A0A2P0QL15-F1
#
_entry.id   AF-A0A2P0QL15-F1
#
_cell.length_a   1.000
_cell.length_b   1.000
_cell.length_c   1.000
_cell.angle_alpha   90.00
_cell.angle_beta   90.00
_cell.angle_gamma   90.00
#
_symmetry.space_group_name_H-M   'P 1'
#
loop_
_entity.id
_entity.type
_entity.pdbx_description
1 polymer ?
#
loop_
_entity_poly.entity_id
_entity_poly.type
_entity_poly.pdbx_seq_one_letter_code
_entity_poly.pdbx_strand_id
1 'polypeptide(L)'
;PSHKSFEHVKRAYRIAREVGIGFRHFYIVGGYQFPENLERMVQEETLQQYLGKIAFDDLVRESVIAGRSLLDVPTTSPAYRSVGQLMERAGYGRN
;
A
#
# COMPACT_ATOMS: atom_id res chain seq x y z
N PRO A 1 -4.82 2.87 11.48
CA PRO A 1 -3.37 2.58 11.61
C PRO A 1 -2.92 2.85 13.05
N SER A 2 -1.94 2.09 13.54
CA SER A 2 -1.40 2.28 14.89
C SER A 2 -0.03 2.94 14.83
N HIS A 3 0.41 3.58 15.92
CA HIS A 3 1.80 4.08 16.05
C HIS A 3 2.82 2.96 15.72
N LYS A 4 2.53 1.72 16.12
CA LYS A 4 3.31 0.53 15.79
C LYS A 4 3.49 0.32 14.28
N SER A 5 2.47 0.62 13.47
CA SER A 5 2.54 0.49 12.02
C SER A 5 3.56 1.46 11.41
N PHE A 6 3.68 2.69 11.94
CA PHE A 6 4.68 3.65 11.47
C PHE A 6 6.10 3.23 11.86
N GLU A 7 6.29 2.78 13.10
CA GLU A 7 7.59 2.23 13.55
C GLU A 7 8.03 1.01 12.73
N HIS A 8 7.09 0.17 12.31
CA HIS A 8 7.37 -0.95 11.42
C HIS A 8 7.89 -0.48 10.06
N VAL A 9 7.33 0.58 9.48
CA VAL A 9 7.80 1.16 8.21
C VAL A 9 9.23 1.69 8.35
N LYS A 10 9.50 2.50 9.39
CA LYS A 10 10.85 3.04 9.67
C LYS A 10 11.87 1.90 9.80
N ARG A 11 11.51 0.84 10.54
CA ARG A 11 12.36 -0.35 10.73
C ARG A 11 12.58 -1.11 9.42
N ALA A 12 11.53 -1.33 8.62
CA ALA A 12 11.65 -2.03 7.34
C ALA A 12 12.58 -1.30 6.37
N TYR A 13 12.45 0.02 6.26
CA TYR A 13 13.36 0.86 5.48
C TYR A 13 14.81 0.73 5.96
N ARG A 14 15.04 0.85 7.27
CA ARG A 14 16.38 0.74 7.87
C ARG A 14 17.01 -0.63 7.59
N ILE A 15 16.28 -1.73 7.84
CA ILE A 15 16.78 -3.08 7.60
C ILE A 15 17.13 -3.27 6.13
N ALA A 16 16.26 -2.86 5.20
CA ALA A 16 16.53 -2.99 3.78
C ALA A 16 17.85 -2.31 3.38
N ARG A 17 18.14 -1.14 3.95
CA ARG A 17 19.42 -0.43 3.74
C ARG A 17 20.60 -1.14 4.40
N GLU A 18 20.45 -1.59 5.65
CA GLU A 18 21.51 -2.26 6.42
C GLU A 18 21.96 -3.59 5.77
N VAL A 19 21.02 -4.34 5.16
CA VAL A 19 21.32 -5.61 4.48
C VAL A 19 21.70 -5.44 3.00
N GLY A 20 21.85 -4.21 2.52
CA GLY A 20 22.33 -3.92 1.17
C GLY A 20 21.29 -4.06 0.06
N ILE A 21 19.99 -4.05 0.37
CA ILE A 21 18.94 -4.02 -0.66
C ILE A 21 18.94 -2.64 -1.32
N GLY A 22 19.33 -2.61 -2.59
CA GLY A 22 19.22 -1.42 -3.44
C GLY A 22 17.79 -1.22 -3.91
N PHE A 23 17.23 -0.04 -3.67
CA PHE A 23 15.95 0.38 -4.23
C PHE A 23 16.02 1.85 -4.63
N ARG A 24 15.38 2.20 -5.75
CA ARG A 24 15.25 3.59 -6.19
C ARG A 24 14.15 4.33 -5.43
N HIS A 25 13.06 3.62 -5.12
CA HIS A 25 11.88 4.16 -4.46
C HIS A 25 11.40 3.19 -3.38
N PHE A 26 10.90 3.76 -2.28
CA PHE A 26 10.23 3.05 -1.20
C PHE A 26 8.91 3.76 -0.92
N TYR A 27 7.80 3.07 -1.14
CA TYR A 27 6.47 3.63 -1.03
C TYR A 27 5.66 2.99 0.10
N ILE A 28 4.75 3.77 0.67
CA ILE A 28 3.78 3.30 1.66
C ILE A 28 2.40 3.24 1.00
N VAL A 29 1.71 2.13 1.21
CA VAL A 29 0.31 1.93 0.80
C VAL A 29 -0.52 1.58 2.03
N GLY A 30 -1.64 2.28 2.21
CA GLY A 30 -2.61 2.01 3.27
C GLY A 30 -3.53 0.85 2.91
N GLY A 31 -3.91 0.03 3.90
CA GLY A 31 -5.06 -0.87 3.75
C GLY A 31 -6.38 -0.10 3.65
N TYR A 32 -7.48 -0.77 3.29
CA TYR A 32 -8.76 -0.08 3.06
C TYR A 32 -9.31 0.71 4.26
N GLN A 33 -8.93 0.34 5.47
CA GLN A 33 -9.30 1.05 6.71
C GLN A 33 -8.31 2.15 7.09
N PHE A 34 -7.36 2.51 6.23
CA PHE A 34 -6.44 3.61 6.53
C PHE A 34 -7.23 4.94 6.53
N PRO A 35 -7.25 5.68 7.65
CA PRO A 35 -7.97 6.95 7.77
C PRO A 35 -7.29 8.05 6.97
N GLU A 36 -8.09 8.82 6.25
CA GLU A 36 -7.61 9.91 5.39
C GLU A 36 -6.96 11.04 6.19
N ASN A 37 -7.41 11.27 7.43
CA ASN A 37 -6.81 12.29 8.30
C ASN A 37 -5.38 11.95 8.76
N LEU A 38 -4.89 10.74 8.51
CA LEU A 38 -3.54 10.28 8.89
C LEU A 38 -2.56 10.20 7.71
N GLU A 39 -2.99 10.58 6.50
CA GLU A 39 -2.16 10.52 5.29
C GLU A 39 -0.96 11.48 5.35
N ARG A 40 -1.16 12.70 5.89
CA ARG A 40 -0.05 13.64 6.09
C ARG A 40 0.92 13.14 7.16
N MET A 41 0.38 12.67 8.28
CA MET A 41 1.16 12.19 9.40
C MET A 41 2.07 11.02 9.01
N VAL A 42 1.59 10.07 8.19
CA VAL A 42 2.44 8.94 7.78
C VAL A 42 3.65 9.40 6.95
N GLN A 43 3.49 10.41 6.09
CA GLN A 43 4.62 10.96 5.33
C GLN A 43 5.63 11.66 6.24
N GLU A 44 5.14 12.48 7.18
CA GLU A 44 5.97 13.24 8.13
C GLU A 44 6.75 12.32 9.08
N GLU A 45 6.09 11.31 9.65
CA GLU A 45 6.68 10.39 10.64
C GLU A 45 7.69 9.42 10.04
N THR A 46 7.42 8.95 8.81
CA THR A 46 8.23 7.91 8.19
C THR A 46 9.33 8.49 7.30
N LEU A 47 9.12 9.70 6.76
CA LEU A 47 9.94 10.31 5.71
C LEU A 47 9.93 9.51 4.40
N GLN A 48 8.89 8.69 4.18
CA GLN A 48 8.65 8.00 2.92
C GLN A 48 7.34 8.45 2.28
N GLN A 49 7.29 8.33 0.96
CA GLN A 49 6.14 8.75 0.17
C GLN A 49 4.97 7.78 0.37
N TYR A 50 3.84 8.31 0.83
CA TYR A 50 2.56 7.60 0.88
C TYR A 50 1.80 7.82 -0.43
N LEU A 51 1.41 6.72 -1.10
CA LEU A 51 0.73 6.77 -2.40
C LEU A 51 -0.80 6.85 -2.28
N GLY A 52 -1.36 6.41 -1.16
CA GLY A 52 -2.79 6.25 -0.96
C GLY A 52 -3.14 4.91 -0.33
N LYS A 53 -4.43 4.59 -0.30
CA LYS A 53 -4.96 3.33 0.24
C LYS A 53 -5.61 2.47 -0.83
N ILE A 54 -5.63 1.17 -0.58
CA ILE A 54 -6.45 0.22 -1.35
C ILE A 54 -7.92 0.50 -1.10
N ALA A 55 -8.74 0.53 -2.15
CA ALA A 55 -10.18 0.70 -1.99
C ALA A 55 -10.81 -0.51 -1.31
N PHE A 56 -11.91 -0.29 -0.58
CA PHE A 56 -12.70 -1.38 -0.05
C PHE A 56 -13.34 -2.19 -1.18
N ASP A 57 -13.36 -3.51 -1.04
CA ASP A 57 -13.88 -4.43 -2.04
C ASP A 57 -14.40 -5.72 -1.37
N ASP A 58 -15.71 -5.97 -1.50
CA ASP A 58 -16.36 -7.16 -0.94
C ASP A 58 -15.84 -8.45 -1.59
N LEU A 59 -15.53 -8.44 -2.89
CA LEU A 59 -15.03 -9.63 -3.58
C LEU A 59 -13.65 -10.04 -3.04
N VAL A 60 -12.79 -9.06 -2.76
CA VAL A 60 -11.49 -9.32 -2.12
C VAL A 60 -11.70 -9.86 -0.70
N ARG A 61 -12.58 -9.24 0.09
CA ARG A 61 -12.90 -9.71 1.46
C ARG A 61 -13.37 -11.16 1.45
N GLU A 62 -14.36 -11.49 0.61
CA GLU A 62 -14.90 -12.84 0.48
C GLU A 62 -13.86 -13.84 -0.01
N SER A 63 -13.01 -13.45 -0.97
CA SER A 63 -11.98 -14.33 -1.52
C SER A 63 -10.91 -14.65 -0.48
N VAL A 64 -10.50 -13.67 0.34
CA VAL A 64 -9.59 -13.90 1.47
C VAL A 64 -10.20 -14.87 2.48
N ILE A 65 -11.48 -14.69 2.85
CA ILE A 65 -12.18 -15.57 3.79
C ILE A 65 -12.31 -16.99 3.23
N ALA A 66 -12.61 -17.12 1.94
CA ALA A 66 -12.81 -18.39 1.26
C ALA A 66 -11.49 -19.07 0.81
N GLY A 67 -10.33 -18.44 1.03
CA GLY A 67 -9.04 -18.97 0.59
C GLY A 67 -8.87 -19.01 -0.94
N ARG A 68 -9.61 -18.19 -1.69
CA ARG A 68 -9.49 -18.09 -3.15
C ARG A 68 -8.31 -17.18 -3.54
N SER A 69 -7.74 -17.43 -4.72
CA SER A 69 -6.68 -16.60 -5.27
C SER A 69 -7.18 -15.18 -5.55
N LEU A 70 -6.40 -14.17 -5.16
CA LEU A 70 -6.69 -12.77 -5.51
C LEU A 70 -6.31 -12.43 -6.96
N LEU A 71 -5.60 -13.32 -7.65
CA LEU A 71 -5.30 -13.17 -9.08
C LEU A 71 -6.55 -13.35 -9.95
N ASP A 72 -7.59 -13.97 -9.42
CA ASP A 72 -8.88 -14.16 -10.10
C ASP A 72 -9.82 -12.96 -9.94
N VAL A 73 -9.41 -11.93 -9.17
CA VAL A 73 -10.20 -10.70 -8.99
C VAL A 73 -10.25 -9.93 -10.32
N PRO A 74 -11.45 -9.62 -10.85
CA PRO A 74 -11.59 -8.93 -12.13
C PRO A 74 -10.89 -7.58 -12.12
N THR A 75 -10.34 -7.15 -13.26
CA THR A 75 -9.66 -5.83 -13.36
C THR A 75 -10.60 -4.64 -13.15
N THR A 76 -11.91 -4.87 -13.17
CA THR A 76 -12.96 -3.88 -12.87
C THR A 76 -13.22 -3.71 -11.38
N SER A 77 -12.67 -4.57 -10.52
CA SER A 77 -12.82 -4.51 -9.06
C SER A 77 -12.31 -3.17 -8.50
N PRO A 78 -13.02 -2.58 -7.52
CA PRO A 78 -12.53 -1.41 -6.79
C PRO A 78 -11.09 -1.55 -6.26
N ALA A 79 -10.76 -2.67 -5.63
CA ALA A 79 -9.41 -2.91 -5.13
C ALA A 79 -8.38 -2.95 -6.27
N TYR A 80 -8.67 -3.69 -7.35
CA TYR A 80 -7.78 -3.77 -8.52
C TYR A 80 -7.53 -2.39 -9.13
N ARG A 81 -8.60 -1.61 -9.37
CA ARG A 81 -8.50 -0.27 -9.93
C ARG A 81 -7.71 0.68 -9.02
N SER A 82 -7.90 0.57 -7.71
CA SER A 82 -7.13 1.39 -6.75
C SER A 82 -5.64 1.07 -6.81
N VAL A 83 -5.23 -0.20 -6.96
CA VAL A 83 -3.83 -0.57 -7.18
C VAL A 83 -3.30 0.08 -8.47
N GLY A 84 -4.07 0.02 -9.56
CA GLY A 84 -3.71 0.70 -10.82
C GLY A 84 -3.42 2.19 -10.64
N GLN A 85 -4.30 2.90 -9.93
CA GLN A 85 -4.12 4.33 -9.61
C GLN A 85 -2.90 4.59 -8.72
N LEU A 86 -2.59 3.71 -7.77
CA LEU A 86 -1.38 3.82 -6.96
C LEU A 86 -0.11 3.61 -7.79
N MET A 87 -0.14 2.68 -8.76
CA MET A 87 0.96 2.45 -9.69
C MET A 87 1.17 3.65 -10.62
N GLU A 88 0.10 4.28 -11.10
CA GLU A 88 0.16 5.54 -11.84
C GLU A 88 0.82 6.66 -11.02
N ARG A 89 0.42 6.83 -9.75
CA ARG A 89 1.05 7.80 -8.82
C ARG A 89 2.51 7.51 -8.54
N ALA A 90 2.91 6.23 -8.60
CA ALA A 90 4.30 5.81 -8.49
C ALA A 90 5.11 5.98 -9.80
N GLY A 91 4.48 6.41 -10.90
CA GLY A 91 5.12 6.61 -12.19
C GLY A 91 5.18 5.35 -13.08
N TYR A 92 4.36 4.35 -12.80
CA TYR A 92 4.30 3.07 -13.52
C TYR A 92 2.98 2.83 -14.27
N GLY A 93 2.18 3.89 -14.47
CA GLY A 93 0.99 3.85 -15.29
C GLY A 93 1.31 3.50 -16.75
N ARG A 94 0.38 2.82 -17.43
CA ARG A 94 0.47 2.63 -18.88
C ARG A 94 0.15 3.97 -19.53
N ASN A 95 1.14 4.60 -20.20
CA ASN A 95 0.88 5.72 -21.10
C ASN A 95 -0.09 5.30 -22.21
#